data_AF-A0A7Y2E6Y1-F1
#
_entry.id   AF-A0A7Y2E6Y1-F1
#
_cell.length_a   1.000
_cell.length_b   1.000
_cell.length_c   1.000
_cell.angle_alpha   90.00
_cell.angle_beta   90.00
_cell.angle_gamma   90.00
#
_symmetry.space_group_name_H-M   'P 1'
#
loop_
_entity.id
_entity.type
_entity.pdbx_description
1 polymer ?
#
loop_
_entity_poly.entity_id
_entity_poly.type
_entity_poly.pdbx_seq_one_letter_code
_entity_poly.pdbx_strand_id
1 'polypeptide(L)'
;MMKRFVLLAMLLSLAGATGAMAVEFPTVALHVNSVIGKNQCTAIDPLCDEIVTNGPVVDGSPDASYNVYMMANINQGEAVRGVELGIWYIGEFDDSNLTEGINVLSWTSCSDVEFPSADWPAPNSVNTITFSPSACDARPDSTTNVSILGNFYVTAYSSSLMQTIPRPNNGKYTISDCSGGEIPMTWPDAAGWVSFGSRPEGMGCIPCVAPCTSVPVEANTWGNIKKSLGNGE
;
A
#
# COMPACT_ATOMS: atom_id res chain seq x y z
N MET A 1 62.88 14.65 31.79
CA MET A 1 62.12 14.34 30.56
C MET A 1 60.90 13.50 30.93
N MET A 2 59.72 14.13 31.01
CA MET A 2 58.48 13.52 31.50
C MET A 2 57.68 12.99 30.29
N LYS A 3 57.57 11.66 30.15
CA LYS A 3 56.73 11.03 29.13
C LYS A 3 55.32 10.87 29.67
N ARG A 4 54.37 11.64 29.13
CA ARG A 4 52.92 11.47 29.34
C ARG A 4 52.40 10.51 28.27
N PHE A 5 51.90 9.35 28.68
CA PHE A 5 51.13 8.46 27.81
C PHE A 5 49.64 8.71 28.06
N VAL A 6 48.94 9.13 27.01
CA VAL A 6 47.51 9.42 26.98
C VAL A 6 46.76 8.09 26.87
N LEU A 7 45.87 7.80 27.82
CA LEU A 7 44.96 6.66 27.78
C LEU A 7 43.77 7.01 26.88
N LEU A 8 43.65 6.32 25.73
CA LEU A 8 42.53 6.47 24.82
C LEU A 8 41.41 5.51 25.25
N ALA A 9 40.33 6.04 25.84
CA ALA A 9 39.16 5.26 26.22
C ALA A 9 38.26 5.03 24.99
N MET A 10 38.21 3.78 24.49
CA MET A 10 37.18 3.36 23.53
C MET A 10 35.82 3.30 24.23
N LEU A 11 34.95 4.27 23.94
CA LEU A 11 33.52 4.13 24.23
C LEU A 11 32.92 3.12 23.25
N LEU A 12 32.55 1.95 23.77
CA LEU A 12 31.76 0.96 23.07
C LEU A 12 30.29 1.43 23.09
N SER A 13 29.83 2.06 22.01
CA SER A 13 28.42 2.41 21.84
C SER A 13 27.62 1.14 21.57
N LEU A 14 26.89 0.63 22.58
CA LEU A 14 25.84 -0.36 22.36
C LEU A 14 24.71 0.32 21.57
N ALA A 15 24.70 0.14 20.25
CA ALA A 15 23.50 0.34 19.46
C ALA A 15 22.52 -0.77 19.83
N GLY A 16 21.56 -0.46 20.71
CA GLY A 16 20.44 -1.35 20.95
C GLY A 16 19.63 -1.47 19.66
N ALA A 17 19.60 -2.66 19.06
CA ALA A 17 18.65 -2.96 18.00
C ALA A 17 17.25 -2.91 18.61
N THR A 18 16.50 -1.86 18.32
CA THR A 18 15.05 -1.86 18.53
C THR A 18 14.47 -2.84 17.53
N GLY A 19 14.18 -4.07 17.98
CA GLY A 19 13.37 -4.99 17.18
C GLY A 19 12.04 -4.31 16.87
N ALA A 20 11.69 -4.23 15.59
CA ALA A 20 10.34 -3.84 15.19
C ALA A 20 9.38 -4.85 15.84
N MET A 21 8.54 -4.39 16.76
CA MET A 21 7.44 -5.22 17.24
C MET A 21 6.47 -5.35 16.08
N ALA A 22 6.17 -6.57 15.65
CA ALA A 22 5.11 -6.81 14.69
C ALA A 22 3.84 -6.11 15.19
N VAL A 23 3.24 -5.30 14.33
CA VAL A 23 1.97 -4.65 14.65
C VAL A 23 0.93 -5.76 14.78
N GLU A 24 0.19 -5.85 15.89
CA GLU A 24 -0.79 -6.94 16.12
C GLU A 24 -2.18 -6.67 15.53
N PHE A 25 -2.32 -5.63 14.71
CA PHE A 25 -3.62 -5.17 14.20
C PHE A 25 -3.80 -5.50 12.72
N PRO A 26 -5.03 -5.55 12.21
CA PRO A 26 -5.27 -5.72 10.78
C PRO A 26 -4.78 -4.52 9.98
N THR A 27 -4.18 -4.79 8.82
CA THR A 27 -3.55 -3.76 7.97
C THR A 27 -3.72 -4.06 6.50
N VAL A 28 -3.65 -3.03 5.65
CA VAL A 28 -3.52 -3.20 4.20
C VAL A 28 -2.25 -2.51 3.72
N ALA A 29 -1.38 -3.27 3.09
CA ALA A 29 -0.12 -2.80 2.50
C ALA A 29 -0.20 -2.76 0.97
N LEU A 30 0.67 -1.97 0.37
CA LEU A 30 0.84 -1.86 -1.08
C LEU A 30 2.29 -2.27 -1.45
N HIS A 31 2.45 -3.12 -2.47
CA HIS A 31 3.74 -3.62 -2.93
C HIS A 31 3.96 -3.29 -4.41
N VAL A 32 5.06 -2.63 -4.73
CA VAL A 32 5.47 -2.29 -6.10
C VAL A 32 6.32 -3.42 -6.69
N ASN A 33 5.94 -3.91 -7.86
CA ASN A 33 6.74 -4.85 -8.63
C ASN A 33 6.81 -4.45 -10.10
N SER A 34 7.94 -4.74 -10.76
CA SER A 34 8.06 -4.60 -12.22
C SER A 34 7.21 -5.64 -12.93
N VAL A 35 6.71 -5.31 -14.11
CA VAL A 35 5.81 -6.21 -14.85
C VAL A 35 6.61 -7.31 -15.55
N ILE A 36 6.51 -8.54 -15.03
CA ILE A 36 7.23 -9.71 -15.56
C ILE A 36 6.32 -10.80 -16.16
N GLY A 37 4.98 -10.64 -16.14
CA GLY A 37 4.05 -11.64 -16.69
C GLY A 37 2.55 -11.35 -16.47
N LYS A 38 1.70 -12.29 -16.89
CA LYS A 38 0.22 -12.15 -16.94
C LYS A 38 -0.53 -12.73 -15.72
N ASN A 39 0.12 -13.50 -14.84
CA ASN A 39 -0.54 -14.17 -13.72
C ASN A 39 -0.24 -13.48 -12.38
N GLN A 40 -0.96 -12.41 -12.08
CA GLN A 40 -0.61 -11.50 -10.99
C GLN A 40 -0.95 -12.08 -9.59
N CYS A 41 -2.12 -12.71 -9.44
CA CYS A 41 -2.65 -13.12 -8.12
C CYS A 41 -1.87 -14.23 -7.39
N THR A 42 -0.96 -14.92 -8.08
CA THR A 42 -0.10 -15.96 -7.51
C THR A 42 1.37 -15.75 -7.87
N ALA A 43 1.71 -14.62 -8.51
CA ALA A 43 3.09 -14.33 -8.92
C ALA A 43 3.98 -13.93 -7.75
N ILE A 44 3.38 -13.52 -6.63
CA ILE A 44 4.10 -13.05 -5.47
C ILE A 44 3.55 -13.73 -4.22
N ASP A 45 4.43 -13.91 -3.23
CA ASP A 45 4.07 -14.32 -1.87
C ASP A 45 4.95 -13.52 -0.90
N PRO A 46 4.87 -12.17 -0.95
CA PRO A 46 5.81 -11.35 -0.20
C PRO A 46 5.46 -11.44 1.28
N LEU A 47 6.47 -11.72 2.09
CA LEU A 47 6.36 -11.48 3.51
C LEU A 47 6.21 -9.97 3.78
N CYS A 48 5.66 -9.61 4.94
CA CYS A 48 5.49 -8.21 5.32
C CYS A 48 6.79 -7.40 5.27
N ASP A 49 7.94 -8.01 5.55
CA ASP A 49 9.27 -7.40 5.48
C ASP A 49 9.88 -7.40 4.07
N GLU A 50 9.27 -8.09 3.11
CA GLU A 50 9.68 -8.12 1.69
C GLU A 50 8.88 -7.13 0.83
N ILE A 51 7.99 -6.36 1.43
CA ILE A 51 7.17 -5.37 0.73
C ILE A 51 8.05 -4.23 0.20
N VAL A 52 8.05 -4.05 -1.12
CA VAL A 52 8.74 -2.94 -1.80
C VAL A 52 7.76 -1.78 -1.93
N THR A 53 8.08 -0.63 -1.33
CA THR A 53 7.20 0.54 -1.31
C THR A 53 7.63 1.69 -2.21
N ASN A 54 8.60 1.46 -3.09
CA ASN A 54 9.14 2.48 -3.97
C ASN A 54 9.33 1.98 -5.41
N GLY A 55 8.95 2.83 -6.38
CA GLY A 55 9.22 2.61 -7.80
C GLY A 55 9.84 3.84 -8.47
N PRO A 56 10.64 3.69 -9.54
CA PRO A 56 11.05 4.82 -10.36
C PRO A 56 9.86 5.51 -11.07
N VAL A 57 10.00 6.81 -11.35
CA VAL A 57 9.16 7.49 -12.34
C VAL A 57 9.62 7.16 -13.75
N VAL A 58 8.70 7.30 -14.70
CA VAL A 58 8.98 7.20 -16.12
C VAL A 58 9.76 8.43 -16.59
N ASP A 59 11.08 8.29 -16.74
CA ASP A 59 11.93 9.33 -17.32
C ASP A 59 12.08 9.10 -18.83
N GLY A 60 11.03 9.43 -19.59
CA GLY A 60 11.03 9.37 -21.06
C GLY A 60 11.04 7.97 -21.69
N SER A 61 11.04 6.89 -20.90
CA SER A 61 10.89 5.51 -21.39
C SER A 61 9.44 5.03 -21.19
N PRO A 62 8.64 4.87 -22.24
CA PRO A 62 7.22 4.51 -22.15
C PRO A 62 6.93 3.13 -21.53
N ASP A 63 7.96 2.36 -21.19
CA ASP A 63 7.86 0.96 -20.76
C ASP A 63 7.99 0.75 -19.24
N ALA A 64 8.17 1.82 -18.46
CA ALA A 64 8.25 1.72 -17.00
C ALA A 64 6.84 1.64 -16.37
N SER A 65 6.20 0.48 -16.51
CA SER A 65 4.96 0.14 -15.82
C SER A 65 5.20 -0.84 -14.68
N TYR A 66 4.36 -0.74 -13.65
CA TYR A 66 4.44 -1.53 -12.43
C TYR A 66 3.10 -2.20 -12.14
N ASN A 67 3.17 -3.28 -11.39
CA ASN A 67 2.01 -3.78 -10.66
C ASN A 67 2.14 -3.30 -9.21
N VAL A 68 1.13 -2.58 -8.73
CA VAL A 68 0.98 -2.22 -7.32
C VAL A 68 -0.02 -3.20 -6.71
N TYR A 69 0.49 -4.19 -6.00
CA TYR A 69 -0.30 -5.21 -5.34
C TYR A 69 -0.88 -4.67 -4.05
N MET A 70 -2.17 -4.90 -3.84
CA MET A 70 -2.86 -4.60 -2.59
C MET A 70 -2.97 -5.87 -1.75
N MET A 71 -2.52 -5.79 -0.51
CA MET A 71 -2.37 -6.97 0.35
C MET A 71 -2.92 -6.69 1.74
N ALA A 72 -3.78 -7.56 2.23
CA ALA A 72 -4.38 -7.46 3.54
C ALA A 72 -3.73 -8.44 4.51
N ASN A 73 -3.47 -8.00 5.73
CA ASN A 73 -3.03 -8.84 6.83
C ASN A 73 -4.05 -8.74 7.95
N ILE A 74 -4.52 -9.88 8.43
CA ILE A 74 -5.25 -10.01 9.68
C ILE A 74 -4.31 -10.72 10.64
N ASN A 75 -3.67 -9.96 11.53
CA ASN A 75 -2.64 -10.48 12.43
C ASN A 75 -3.25 -11.46 13.43
N GLN A 76 -3.30 -12.74 13.04
CA GLN A 76 -3.68 -13.90 13.87
C GLN A 76 -3.49 -15.24 13.13
N GLY A 77 -2.82 -15.24 11.97
CA GLY A 77 -2.75 -16.44 11.11
C GLY A 77 -4.10 -16.78 10.46
N GLU A 78 -5.11 -15.93 10.62
CA GLU A 78 -6.40 -16.09 9.96
C GLU A 78 -6.33 -15.63 8.51
N ALA A 79 -7.21 -16.19 7.67
CA ALA A 79 -7.37 -15.75 6.31
C ALA A 79 -8.30 -14.53 6.24
N VAL A 80 -8.10 -13.72 5.20
CA VAL A 80 -8.96 -12.58 4.92
C VAL A 80 -10.19 -13.06 4.16
N ARG A 81 -11.37 -12.77 4.70
CA ARG A 81 -12.67 -13.04 4.06
C ARG A 81 -13.09 -11.89 3.17
N GLY A 82 -12.75 -10.66 3.54
CA GLY A 82 -13.06 -9.49 2.76
C GLY A 82 -12.43 -8.22 3.29
N VAL A 83 -12.51 -7.16 2.49
CA VAL A 83 -11.99 -5.83 2.82
C VAL A 83 -12.91 -4.78 2.23
N GLU A 84 -13.15 -3.71 2.97
CA GLU A 84 -13.83 -2.51 2.49
C GLU A 84 -12.91 -1.31 2.67
N LEU A 85 -12.46 -0.73 1.55
CA LEU A 85 -11.56 0.44 1.52
C LEU A 85 -11.67 1.21 0.21
N GLY A 86 -11.07 2.40 0.18
CA GLY A 86 -10.80 3.14 -1.04
C GLY A 86 -9.32 3.29 -1.33
N ILE A 87 -9.01 3.93 -2.44
CA ILE A 87 -7.66 4.30 -2.84
C ILE A 87 -7.54 5.78 -3.12
N TRP A 88 -6.36 6.32 -2.86
CA TRP A 88 -6.01 7.70 -3.17
C TRP A 88 -4.67 7.74 -3.89
N TYR A 89 -4.59 8.56 -4.93
CA TYR A 89 -3.37 8.90 -5.62
C TYR A 89 -3.56 10.21 -6.39
N ILE A 90 -2.47 10.89 -6.72
CA ILE A 90 -2.49 12.01 -7.67
C ILE A 90 -2.32 11.43 -9.07
N GLY A 91 -3.28 11.69 -9.95
CA GLY A 91 -3.28 11.20 -11.33
C GLY A 91 -4.70 10.86 -11.77
N GLU A 92 -4.83 9.94 -12.73
CA GLU A 92 -6.11 9.59 -13.34
C GLU A 92 -6.20 8.06 -13.55
N PHE A 93 -7.41 7.57 -13.83
CA PHE A 93 -7.64 6.20 -14.28
C PHE A 93 -7.84 6.19 -15.81
N ASP A 94 -7.07 5.34 -16.49
CA ASP A 94 -7.12 5.10 -17.94
C ASP A 94 -7.00 6.39 -18.79
N ASP A 95 -6.12 7.32 -18.40
CA ASP A 95 -5.87 8.55 -19.17
C ASP A 95 -4.59 8.46 -19.99
N SER A 96 -4.73 8.17 -21.29
CA SER A 96 -3.63 8.14 -22.25
C SER A 96 -2.86 9.47 -22.42
N ASN A 97 -3.40 10.60 -21.94
CA ASN A 97 -2.78 11.92 -22.04
C ASN A 97 -2.18 12.42 -20.73
N LEU A 98 -2.15 11.58 -19.69
CA LEU A 98 -1.58 11.97 -18.41
C LEU A 98 -0.07 12.22 -18.55
N THR A 99 0.39 13.35 -18.03
CA THR A 99 1.80 13.77 -18.07
C THR A 99 2.40 14.00 -16.68
N GLU A 100 1.57 13.91 -15.63
CA GLU A 100 1.95 14.11 -14.23
C GLU A 100 1.14 13.17 -13.34
N GLY A 101 1.73 12.64 -12.28
CA GLY A 101 1.05 11.73 -11.36
C GLY A 101 1.15 10.27 -11.77
N ILE A 102 0.23 9.47 -11.23
CA ILE A 102 0.09 8.03 -11.49
C ILE A 102 -1.10 7.82 -12.43
N ASN A 103 -0.86 7.18 -13.56
CA ASN A 103 -1.93 6.65 -14.40
C ASN A 103 -2.17 5.19 -14.01
N VAL A 104 -3.35 4.92 -13.46
CA VAL A 104 -3.80 3.54 -13.27
C VAL A 104 -4.41 3.07 -14.58
N LEU A 105 -3.78 2.09 -15.22
CA LEU A 105 -4.19 1.57 -16.51
C LEU A 105 -5.21 0.43 -16.40
N SER A 106 -5.13 -0.35 -15.32
CA SER A 106 -6.14 -1.38 -15.03
C SER A 106 -6.09 -1.83 -13.56
N TRP A 107 -7.19 -2.43 -13.11
CA TRP A 107 -7.29 -3.20 -11.87
C TRP A 107 -7.54 -4.66 -12.20
N THR A 108 -6.85 -5.57 -11.51
CA THR A 108 -7.13 -7.01 -11.55
C THR A 108 -7.42 -7.50 -10.15
N SER A 109 -8.66 -7.92 -9.91
CA SER A 109 -9.09 -8.52 -8.64
C SER A 109 -8.53 -9.93 -8.48
N CYS A 110 -8.09 -10.27 -7.27
CA CYS A 110 -7.72 -11.64 -6.90
C CYS A 110 -8.79 -12.32 -6.03
N SER A 111 -9.92 -11.62 -5.83
CA SER A 111 -11.04 -12.10 -5.02
C SER A 111 -12.05 -12.89 -5.84
N ASP A 112 -12.96 -13.56 -5.13
CA ASP A 112 -14.08 -14.28 -5.75
C ASP A 112 -15.21 -13.33 -6.16
N VAL A 113 -15.45 -12.28 -5.38
CA VAL A 113 -16.51 -11.28 -5.60
C VAL A 113 -16.02 -9.90 -5.19
N GLU A 114 -16.28 -8.89 -6.01
CA GLU A 114 -16.05 -7.49 -5.68
C GLU A 114 -17.27 -6.61 -5.95
N PHE A 115 -17.39 -5.52 -5.19
CA PHE A 115 -18.44 -4.50 -5.32
C PHE A 115 -17.79 -3.12 -5.45
N PRO A 116 -17.17 -2.82 -6.61
CA PRO A 116 -16.54 -1.54 -6.85
C PRO A 116 -17.58 -0.41 -6.94
N SER A 117 -17.19 0.79 -6.53
CA SER A 117 -17.88 2.02 -6.96
C SER A 117 -17.81 2.17 -8.48
N ALA A 118 -18.73 2.93 -9.08
CA ALA A 118 -18.80 3.10 -10.53
C ALA A 118 -17.48 3.53 -11.18
N ASP A 119 -16.69 4.35 -10.48
CA ASP A 119 -15.44 4.91 -11.00
C ASP A 119 -14.20 4.14 -10.55
N TRP A 120 -14.32 2.96 -9.90
CA TRP A 120 -13.13 2.20 -9.49
C TRP A 120 -12.31 1.77 -10.71
N PRO A 121 -10.95 1.92 -10.70
CA PRO A 121 -10.07 2.34 -9.61
C PRO A 121 -9.58 3.82 -9.70
N ALA A 122 -10.43 4.77 -10.06
CA ALA A 122 -10.07 6.20 -10.06
C ALA A 122 -9.68 6.73 -8.67
N PRO A 123 -9.00 7.89 -8.56
CA PRO A 123 -8.68 8.49 -7.27
C PRO A 123 -9.93 8.69 -6.39
N ASN A 124 -9.84 8.36 -5.10
CA ASN A 124 -10.95 8.40 -4.13
C ASN A 124 -12.10 7.40 -4.39
N SER A 125 -11.94 6.49 -5.34
CA SER A 125 -12.90 5.40 -5.56
C SER A 125 -12.77 4.32 -4.48
N VAL A 126 -13.77 3.44 -4.39
CA VAL A 126 -13.95 2.48 -3.29
C VAL A 126 -14.28 1.10 -3.83
N ASN A 127 -13.82 0.06 -3.14
CA ASN A 127 -14.18 -1.31 -3.46
C ASN A 127 -14.44 -2.11 -2.17
N THR A 128 -15.39 -3.04 -2.27
CA THR A 128 -15.57 -4.11 -1.28
C THR A 128 -15.16 -5.42 -1.92
N ILE A 129 -14.08 -6.01 -1.43
CA ILE A 129 -13.45 -7.20 -1.97
C ILE A 129 -13.83 -8.37 -1.06
N THR A 130 -14.29 -9.49 -1.60
CA THR A 130 -14.78 -10.65 -0.84
C THR A 130 -14.29 -11.96 -1.44
N PHE A 131 -13.75 -12.82 -0.59
CA PHE A 131 -13.35 -14.18 -0.96
C PHE A 131 -14.50 -15.16 -0.69
N SER A 132 -14.35 -16.41 -1.10
CA SER A 132 -15.22 -17.56 -0.83
C SER A 132 -14.76 -18.30 0.43
N PRO A 133 -15.63 -19.01 1.17
CA PRO A 133 -15.22 -19.65 2.41
C PRO A 133 -14.09 -20.66 2.19
N SER A 134 -14.04 -21.29 1.01
CA SER A 134 -12.93 -22.15 0.59
C SER A 134 -11.57 -21.45 0.55
N ALA A 135 -11.51 -20.14 0.31
CA ALA A 135 -10.26 -19.38 0.37
C ALA A 135 -9.70 -19.30 1.81
N CYS A 136 -10.58 -19.39 2.81
CA CYS A 136 -10.17 -19.49 4.22
C CYS A 136 -9.52 -20.84 4.54
N ASP A 137 -10.02 -21.91 3.91
CA ASP A 137 -9.52 -23.27 4.13
C ASP A 137 -8.23 -23.57 3.34
N ALA A 138 -8.03 -22.88 2.22
CA ALA A 138 -6.97 -23.17 1.25
C ALA A 138 -5.59 -22.66 1.64
N ARG A 139 -5.43 -21.96 2.77
CA ARG A 139 -4.18 -21.28 3.08
C ARG A 139 -3.13 -22.23 3.68
N PRO A 140 -2.00 -22.47 2.99
CA PRO A 140 -0.95 -23.35 3.46
C PRO A 140 -0.04 -22.57 4.40
N ASP A 141 -0.02 -22.98 5.67
CA ASP A 141 0.95 -22.56 6.69
C ASP A 141 0.97 -21.06 7.07
N SER A 142 1.25 -20.81 8.34
CA SER A 142 1.06 -19.52 9.02
C SER A 142 2.21 -18.53 8.80
N THR A 143 2.98 -18.69 7.72
CA THR A 143 4.26 -17.98 7.57
C THR A 143 4.11 -16.67 6.81
N THR A 144 3.25 -16.62 5.78
CA THR A 144 2.94 -15.41 5.02
C THR A 144 1.54 -14.91 5.39
N ASN A 145 1.40 -14.11 6.46
CA ASN A 145 0.10 -13.63 6.96
C ASN A 145 -0.62 -12.62 6.03
N VAL A 146 -0.17 -12.42 4.78
CA VAL A 146 -0.80 -11.50 3.81
C VAL A 146 -1.67 -12.19 2.74
N SER A 147 -2.86 -11.68 2.50
CA SER A 147 -3.77 -12.09 1.41
C SER A 147 -3.74 -11.03 0.30
N ILE A 148 -3.45 -11.44 -0.94
CA ILE A 148 -3.44 -10.54 -2.10
C ILE A 148 -4.87 -10.26 -2.52
N LEU A 149 -5.29 -9.00 -2.45
CA LEU A 149 -6.63 -8.56 -2.83
C LEU A 149 -6.76 -8.34 -4.34
N GLY A 150 -5.66 -7.92 -4.97
CA GLY A 150 -5.59 -7.55 -6.38
C GLY A 150 -4.35 -6.74 -6.67
N ASN A 151 -4.25 -6.24 -7.90
CA ASN A 151 -3.17 -5.34 -8.31
C ASN A 151 -3.66 -4.26 -9.26
N PHE A 152 -3.04 -3.09 -9.15
CA PHE A 152 -3.15 -2.01 -10.12
C PHE A 152 -1.98 -2.10 -11.11
N TYR A 153 -2.28 -2.12 -12.40
CA TYR A 153 -1.27 -1.89 -13.42
C TYR A 153 -1.13 -0.38 -13.60
N VAL A 154 0.05 0.17 -13.30
CA VAL A 154 0.27 1.62 -13.21
C VAL A 154 1.49 2.09 -13.96
N THR A 155 1.47 3.36 -14.34
CA THR A 155 2.62 4.12 -14.83
C THR A 155 2.72 5.42 -14.04
N ALA A 156 3.91 5.75 -13.53
CA ALA A 156 4.12 6.98 -12.74
C ALA A 156 4.96 8.00 -13.54
N TYR A 157 4.38 9.15 -13.89
CA TYR A 157 5.01 10.17 -14.73
C TYR A 157 5.75 11.24 -13.93
N SER A 158 5.40 11.43 -12.67
CA SER A 158 6.08 12.34 -11.76
C SER A 158 6.16 11.75 -10.36
N SER A 159 6.86 12.44 -9.47
CA SER A 159 6.99 11.96 -8.10
C SER A 159 5.64 12.05 -7.38
N SER A 160 5.11 10.92 -6.94
CA SER A 160 3.74 10.81 -6.43
C SER A 160 3.60 9.61 -5.49
N LEU A 161 2.51 9.56 -4.75
CA LEU A 161 2.17 8.42 -3.90
C LEU A 161 0.82 7.81 -4.26
N MET A 162 0.67 6.52 -3.94
CA MET A 162 -0.60 5.81 -3.93
C MET A 162 -0.81 5.19 -2.56
N GLN A 163 -1.99 5.36 -2.00
CA GLN A 163 -2.35 4.97 -0.64
C GLN A 163 -3.74 4.33 -0.60
N THR A 164 -3.97 3.43 0.35
CA THR A 164 -5.34 3.02 0.72
C THR A 164 -5.97 3.98 1.72
N ILE A 165 -7.25 4.31 1.55
CA ILE A 165 -7.99 5.25 2.39
C ILE A 165 -9.29 4.61 2.91
N PRO A 166 -9.89 5.15 3.98
CA PRO A 166 -11.27 4.83 4.34
C PRO A 166 -12.22 5.23 3.22
N ARG A 167 -13.36 4.54 3.10
CA ARG A 167 -14.44 4.93 2.18
C ARG A 167 -14.82 6.39 2.46
N PRO A 168 -14.72 7.32 1.48
CA PRO A 168 -14.98 8.75 1.73
C PRO A 168 -16.38 9.06 2.28
N ASN A 169 -17.39 8.28 1.85
CA ASN A 169 -18.79 8.57 2.19
C ASN A 169 -19.21 8.17 3.61
N ASN A 170 -18.53 7.20 4.23
CA ASN A 170 -18.92 6.68 5.56
C ASN A 170 -17.73 6.40 6.50
N GLY A 171 -16.50 6.64 6.06
CA GLY A 171 -15.29 6.39 6.83
C GLY A 171 -14.98 4.92 7.09
N LYS A 172 -15.68 3.97 6.44
CA LYS A 172 -15.39 2.55 6.62
C LYS A 172 -14.01 2.19 6.08
N TYR A 173 -13.23 1.56 6.93
CA TYR A 173 -11.93 0.98 6.60
C TYR A 173 -11.85 -0.32 7.40
N THR A 174 -12.34 -1.40 6.81
CA THR A 174 -12.60 -2.65 7.55
C THR A 174 -12.03 -3.86 6.81
N ILE A 175 -11.64 -4.85 7.59
CA ILE A 175 -11.31 -6.19 7.12
C ILE A 175 -12.33 -7.16 7.71
N SER A 176 -12.60 -8.27 7.04
CA SER A 176 -13.43 -9.33 7.58
C SER A 176 -12.60 -10.60 7.74
N ASP A 177 -12.76 -11.26 8.88
CA ASP A 177 -12.20 -12.58 9.14
C ASP A 177 -13.07 -13.70 8.54
N CYS A 178 -12.57 -14.93 8.60
CA CYS A 178 -13.25 -16.11 8.06
C CYS A 178 -14.53 -16.51 8.81
N SER A 179 -14.75 -16.01 10.03
CA SER A 179 -16.02 -16.14 10.75
C SER A 179 -17.08 -15.14 10.26
N GLY A 180 -16.68 -14.19 9.41
CA GLY A 180 -17.52 -13.09 8.93
C GLY A 180 -17.52 -11.88 9.86
N GLY A 181 -16.66 -11.86 10.88
CA GLY A 181 -16.49 -10.72 11.77
C GLY A 181 -15.84 -9.55 11.04
N GLU A 182 -16.49 -8.38 11.03
CA GLU A 182 -15.87 -7.13 10.58
C GLU A 182 -14.97 -6.57 11.68
N ILE A 183 -13.69 -6.37 11.36
CA ILE A 183 -12.69 -5.75 12.23
C ILE A 183 -12.32 -4.39 11.63
N PRO A 184 -12.53 -3.28 12.37
CA PRO A 184 -12.10 -1.98 11.90
C PRO A 184 -10.58 -1.87 11.88
N MET A 185 -10.05 -1.27 10.83
CA MET A 185 -8.65 -0.91 10.69
C MET A 185 -8.45 0.55 11.10
N THR A 186 -7.44 0.84 11.91
CA THR A 186 -7.16 2.19 12.40
C THR A 186 -6.48 3.01 11.32
N TRP A 187 -7.12 4.05 10.80
CA TRP A 187 -6.49 4.97 9.85
C TRP A 187 -5.84 6.16 10.58
N PRO A 188 -4.62 6.61 10.21
CA PRO A 188 -3.79 6.12 9.09
C PRO A 188 -2.90 4.91 9.42
N ASP A 189 -2.82 4.49 10.68
CA ASP A 189 -1.85 3.50 11.17
C ASP A 189 -1.82 2.17 10.39
N ALA A 190 -2.98 1.70 9.93
CA ALA A 190 -3.17 0.45 9.21
C ALA A 190 -3.14 0.58 7.68
N ALA A 191 -2.94 1.80 7.17
CA ALA A 191 -3.04 2.12 5.75
C ALA A 191 -1.67 2.31 5.10
N GLY A 192 -1.26 1.34 4.30
CA GLY A 192 -0.01 1.40 3.55
C GLY A 192 -0.06 2.32 2.34
N TRP A 193 1.12 2.76 1.93
CA TRP A 193 1.30 3.54 0.71
C TRP A 193 2.61 3.21 0.02
N VAL A 194 2.60 3.38 -1.30
CA VAL A 194 3.79 3.31 -2.15
C VAL A 194 4.13 4.71 -2.66
N SER A 195 5.39 4.91 -3.02
CA SER A 195 5.89 6.15 -3.57
C SER A 195 6.59 5.90 -4.90
N PHE A 196 6.49 6.86 -5.80
CA PHE A 196 7.22 6.87 -7.06
C PHE A 196 8.17 8.07 -7.11
N GLY A 197 9.38 7.85 -7.62
CA GLY A 197 10.41 8.87 -7.76
C GLY A 197 11.12 9.24 -6.46
N SER A 198 11.86 10.35 -6.49
CA SER A 198 12.63 10.84 -5.34
C SER A 198 11.78 11.80 -4.50
N ARG A 199 11.20 11.33 -3.39
CA ARG A 199 10.44 12.19 -2.46
C ARG A 199 11.27 12.52 -1.20
N PRO A 200 11.20 13.77 -0.69
CA PRO A 200 11.77 14.12 0.61
C PRO A 200 11.01 13.49 1.79
N GLU A 201 9.77 13.06 1.57
CA GLU A 201 8.83 12.53 2.58
C GLU A 201 9.07 11.04 2.92
N GLY A 202 10.14 10.44 2.40
CA GLY A 202 10.56 9.08 2.74
C GLY A 202 10.06 7.99 1.78
N MET A 203 10.61 6.79 1.97
CA MET A 203 10.19 5.54 1.31
C MET A 203 8.79 5.18 1.84
N GLY A 204 7.91 4.59 1.00
CA GLY A 204 6.52 4.35 1.37
C GLY A 204 6.33 3.51 2.66
N CYS A 205 5.11 3.43 3.19
CA CYS A 205 4.85 2.76 4.48
C CYS A 205 4.30 1.34 4.37
N ILE A 206 4.81 0.48 5.25
CA ILE A 206 4.42 -0.92 5.40
C ILE A 206 3.76 -1.11 6.77
N PRO A 207 2.42 -1.02 6.88
CA PRO A 207 1.71 -0.98 8.15
C PRO A 207 1.85 -2.28 8.97
N CYS A 208 2.11 -3.42 8.33
CA CYS A 208 2.34 -4.67 9.05
C CYS A 208 3.75 -4.81 9.65
N VAL A 209 4.68 -3.93 9.30
CA VAL A 209 6.01 -3.83 9.95
C VAL A 209 6.00 -2.79 11.06
N ALA A 210 5.41 -1.62 10.79
CA ALA A 210 5.26 -0.56 11.77
C ALA A 210 4.03 0.31 11.43
N PRO A 211 3.35 0.90 12.43
CA PRO A 211 2.19 1.75 12.16
C PRO A 211 2.54 2.93 11.27
N CYS A 212 1.65 3.22 10.33
CA CYS A 212 1.76 4.33 9.41
C CYS A 212 1.26 5.64 10.05
N THR A 213 2.15 6.36 10.74
CA THR A 213 1.78 7.47 11.65
C THR A 213 1.53 8.83 10.99
N SER A 214 1.86 8.99 9.71
CA SER A 214 1.60 10.23 8.98
C SER A 214 1.25 9.94 7.54
N VAL A 215 0.11 10.45 7.08
CA VAL A 215 -0.15 10.53 5.65
C VAL A 215 0.75 11.64 5.09
N PRO A 216 1.60 11.35 4.09
CA PRO A 216 2.36 12.40 3.44
C PRO A 216 1.38 13.38 2.79
N VAL A 217 1.35 14.61 3.29
CA VAL A 217 0.50 15.66 2.72
C VAL A 217 1.25 16.26 1.53
N GLU A 218 0.93 15.79 0.34
CA GLU A 218 1.46 16.41 -0.88
C GLU A 218 0.99 17.88 -0.95
N ALA A 219 1.89 18.78 -1.34
CA ALA A 219 1.54 20.16 -1.65
C ALA A 219 0.60 20.18 -2.87
N ASN A 220 -0.70 20.13 -2.64
CA ASN A 220 -1.70 20.26 -3.68
C ASN A 220 -1.91 21.74 -4.05
N THR A 221 -2.11 22.00 -5.33
CA THR A 221 -2.61 23.31 -5.76
C THR A 221 -4.13 23.33 -5.58
N TRP A 222 -4.69 24.53 -5.38
CA TRP A 222 -6.14 24.73 -5.28
C TRP A 222 -6.92 24.21 -6.49
N GLY A 223 -6.27 24.05 -7.65
CA GLY A 223 -6.85 23.42 -8.85
C GLY A 223 -7.12 21.92 -8.66
N ASN A 224 -6.20 21.18 -8.03
CA ASN A 224 -6.34 19.75 -7.78
C ASN A 224 -7.42 19.47 -6.72
N ILE A 225 -7.56 20.36 -5.73
CA ILE A 225 -8.64 20.25 -4.73
C ILE A 225 -10.01 20.47 -5.39
N LYS A 226 -10.14 21.44 -6.29
CA LYS A 226 -11.40 21.65 -7.02
C LYS A 226 -11.78 20.46 -7.88
N LYS A 227 -10.80 19.83 -8.56
CA LYS A 227 -11.03 18.58 -9.30
C LYS A 227 -11.52 17.46 -8.38
N SER A 228 -10.93 17.30 -7.19
CA SER A 228 -11.34 16.25 -6.24
C SER A 228 -12.70 16.48 -5.57
N LEU A 229 -13.18 17.72 -5.51
CA LEU A 229 -14.48 18.03 -4.89
C LEU A 229 -15.66 17.88 -5.87
N GLY A 230 -15.39 17.52 -7.13
CA GLY A 230 -16.35 17.62 -8.21
C GLY A 230 -16.65 19.10 -8.49
N ASN A 231 -16.66 19.48 -9.76
CA ASN A 231 -17.29 20.75 -10.13
C ASN A 231 -18.77 20.62 -9.81
N GLY A 232 -19.18 21.07 -8.62
CA GLY A 232 -20.57 21.33 -8.29
C GLY A 232 -21.06 22.46 -9.16
N GLU A 233 -21.51 22.11 -10.37
CA GLU A 233 -22.47 22.88 -11.17
C GLU A 233 -23.88 22.31 -10.95
#